data_AF-A0A5J9T5Q1-F1
#
_entry.id   AF-A0A5J9T5Q1-F1
#
_cell.length_a   1.000
_cell.length_b   1.000
_cell.length_c   1.000
_cell.angle_alpha   90.00
_cell.angle_beta   90.00
_cell.angle_gamma   90.00
#
_symmetry.space_group_name_H-M   'P 1'
#
loop_
_entity.id
_entity.type
_entity.pdbx_description
1 polymer ?
#
loop_
_entity_poly.entity_id
_entity_poly.type
_entity_poly.pdbx_seq_one_letter_code
_entity_poly.pdbx_strand_id
1 'polypeptide(L)'
;MGESPKLAQMIWPRSMVRGLQPQDFVSRFTALEKNAMLEMQNKTVNYRVFAGTWNVGGVSPPDDLELEDLLDTKADSYDIYVLGFQEIVSLNARNVLGPKKRSASIKWNSLIGGALNNRGRRQVGGEAMSRGRGDEAALLQEQGMFRCVMSKQMVGIFVSVWARSGLRRHVSHAAVSCVGAGVLGRLGNKGAVSVRFLLHGTSFCFVCCHLASGSEGGDALLRNADAASILSRTSFNGQGGGGGAPPPEEPLPKKILDHE
;
A
#
# COMPACT_ATOMS: atom_id res chain seq x y z
N MET A 1 37.71 8.99 4.47
CA MET A 1 37.04 7.68 4.30
C MET A 1 35.82 7.89 3.42
N GLY A 2 35.75 7.15 2.32
CA GLY A 2 34.69 7.21 1.32
C GLY A 2 35.27 7.03 -0.07
N GLU A 3 35.65 5.79 -0.41
CA GLU A 3 36.21 5.44 -1.72
C GLU A 3 35.15 5.59 -2.82
N SER A 4 35.51 6.30 -3.90
CA SER A 4 34.75 6.28 -5.17
C SER A 4 34.90 4.93 -5.88
N PRO A 5 33.87 4.45 -6.62
CA PRO A 5 34.00 3.23 -7.40
C PRO A 5 35.03 3.43 -8.53
N LYS A 6 35.89 2.43 -8.72
CA LYS A 6 36.96 2.39 -9.72
C LYS A 6 36.43 2.58 -11.16
N LEU A 7 36.47 3.81 -11.67
CA LEU A 7 36.23 4.15 -13.09
C LEU A 7 37.46 3.95 -14.00
N ALA A 8 38.57 3.44 -13.46
CA ALA A 8 39.87 3.46 -14.13
C ALA A 8 40.14 2.33 -15.16
N GLN A 9 39.13 1.57 -15.61
CA GLN A 9 39.36 0.48 -16.58
C GLN A 9 38.35 0.41 -17.73
N MET A 10 37.85 1.55 -18.20
CA MET A 10 37.11 1.57 -19.47
C MET A 10 38.05 2.01 -20.59
N ILE A 11 38.57 1.05 -21.36
CA ILE A 11 39.44 1.29 -22.52
C ILE A 11 38.60 1.97 -23.61
N TRP A 12 38.93 3.22 -23.93
CA TRP A 12 38.17 4.04 -24.87
C TRP A 12 38.71 3.92 -26.31
N PRO A 13 37.84 3.88 -27.34
CA PRO A 13 38.28 3.89 -28.73
C PRO A 13 39.09 5.17 -29.04
N ARG A 14 40.31 5.01 -29.59
CA ARG A 14 41.21 6.13 -29.95
C ARG A 14 40.59 7.16 -30.91
N SER A 15 39.53 6.78 -31.62
CA SER A 15 38.75 7.67 -32.50
C SER A 15 37.99 8.76 -31.75
N MET A 16 37.62 8.53 -30.48
CA MET A 16 36.82 9.48 -29.68
C MET A 16 37.68 10.48 -28.89
N VAL A 17 39.01 10.32 -28.89
CA VAL A 17 39.96 11.12 -28.09
C VAL A 17 40.73 12.14 -28.96
N ARG A 18 40.62 12.08 -30.29
CA ARG A 18 41.34 13.01 -31.17
C ARG A 18 40.62 14.37 -31.23
N GLY A 19 41.30 15.42 -30.78
CA GLY A 19 40.97 16.82 -31.08
C GLY A 19 40.11 17.56 -30.06
N LEU A 20 39.83 16.98 -28.88
CA LEU A 20 39.09 17.65 -27.81
C LEU A 20 40.01 18.04 -26.65
N GLN A 21 39.87 19.27 -26.15
CA GLN A 21 40.57 19.70 -24.93
C GLN A 21 40.01 18.96 -23.71
N PRO A 22 40.83 18.65 -22.68
CA PRO A 22 40.41 17.89 -21.51
C PRO A 22 39.17 18.45 -20.81
N GLN A 23 39.03 19.78 -20.74
CA GLN A 23 37.87 20.45 -20.15
C GLN A 23 36.57 20.24 -20.95
N ASP A 24 36.63 20.18 -22.28
CA ASP A 24 35.46 19.96 -23.13
C ASP A 24 34.97 18.52 -23.05
N PHE A 25 35.89 17.58 -22.82
CA PHE A 25 35.60 16.17 -22.62
C PHE A 25 34.84 15.93 -21.31
N VAL A 26 35.30 16.49 -20.20
CA VAL A 26 34.63 16.38 -18.89
C VAL A 26 33.25 17.05 -18.93
N SER A 27 33.13 18.22 -19.54
CA SER A 27 31.85 18.94 -19.69
C SER A 27 30.84 18.14 -20.52
N ARG A 28 31.26 17.61 -21.68
CA ARG A 28 30.40 16.76 -22.53
C ARG A 28 30.01 15.44 -21.85
N PHE A 29 30.93 14.82 -21.11
CA PHE A 29 30.64 13.59 -20.37
C PHE A 29 29.64 13.83 -19.23
N THR A 30 29.84 14.90 -18.46
CA THR A 30 28.91 15.32 -17.39
C THR A 30 27.55 15.68 -17.98
N ALA A 31 27.52 16.32 -19.15
CA ALA A 31 26.28 16.62 -19.86
C ALA A 31 25.59 15.36 -20.39
N LEU A 32 26.33 14.37 -20.88
CA LEU A 32 25.79 13.07 -21.31
C LEU A 32 25.24 12.27 -20.13
N GLU A 33 25.94 12.23 -18.99
CA GLU A 33 25.42 11.61 -17.76
C GLU A 33 24.20 12.35 -17.24
N LYS A 34 24.23 13.68 -17.21
CA LYS A 34 23.09 14.49 -16.79
C LYS A 34 21.90 14.32 -17.73
N ASN A 35 22.11 14.24 -19.03
CA ASN A 35 21.07 13.99 -20.02
C ASN A 35 20.55 12.55 -19.93
N ALA A 36 21.41 11.55 -19.73
CA ALA A 36 20.99 10.17 -19.52
C ALA A 36 20.23 10.00 -18.18
N MET A 37 20.66 10.72 -17.13
CA MET A 37 19.94 10.79 -15.85
C MET A 37 18.61 11.53 -15.98
N LEU A 38 18.55 12.60 -16.79
CA LEU A 38 17.30 13.33 -17.12
C LEU A 38 16.36 12.47 -17.97
N GLU A 39 16.88 11.73 -18.94
CA GLU A 39 16.12 10.78 -19.77
C GLU A 39 15.63 9.59 -18.93
N MET A 40 16.42 9.11 -17.96
CA MET A 40 15.96 8.14 -16.96
C MET A 40 14.94 8.74 -15.98
N GLN A 41 15.06 10.02 -15.63
CA GLN A 41 14.11 10.72 -14.76
C GLN A 41 12.76 11.01 -15.44
N ASN A 42 12.71 11.10 -16.78
CA ASN A 42 11.49 11.42 -17.53
C ASN A 42 10.74 10.21 -18.10
N LYS A 43 11.16 8.97 -17.79
CA LYS A 43 10.39 7.79 -18.18
C LYS A 43 9.23 7.57 -17.21
N THR A 44 8.07 8.14 -17.52
CA THR A 44 6.83 7.88 -16.77
C THR A 44 6.49 6.39 -16.86
N VAL A 45 6.52 5.69 -15.73
CA VAL A 45 6.05 4.32 -15.61
C VAL A 45 4.59 4.35 -15.19
N ASN A 46 3.72 3.73 -15.98
CA ASN A 46 2.29 3.65 -15.69
C ASN A 46 2.00 2.37 -14.90
N TYR A 47 1.23 2.49 -13.81
CA TYR A 47 0.71 1.38 -13.03
C TYR A 47 -0.81 1.41 -13.01
N ARG A 48 -1.45 0.24 -13.04
CA ARG A 48 -2.90 0.10 -12.95
C ARG A 48 -3.30 -0.20 -11.51
N VAL A 49 -4.24 0.59 -10.98
CA VAL A 49 -4.73 0.46 -9.60
C VAL A 49 -6.19 0.02 -9.63
N PHE A 50 -6.49 -1.05 -8.91
CA PHE A 50 -7.85 -1.45 -8.55
C PHE A 50 -8.20 -0.88 -7.18
N ALA A 51 -9.34 -0.22 -7.05
CA ALA A 51 -9.89 0.22 -5.78
C ALA A 51 -11.31 -0.30 -5.62
N GLY A 52 -11.54 -1.14 -4.60
CA GLY A 52 -12.83 -1.76 -4.33
C GLY A 52 -13.29 -1.50 -2.90
N THR A 53 -14.60 -1.39 -2.72
CA THR A 53 -15.21 -1.25 -1.40
C THR A 53 -16.35 -2.25 -1.19
N TRP A 54 -16.49 -2.78 0.02
CA TRP A 54 -17.57 -3.70 0.37
C TRP A 54 -17.98 -3.57 1.84
N ASN A 55 -19.25 -3.23 2.09
CA ASN A 55 -19.85 -3.41 3.41
C ASN A 55 -20.28 -4.88 3.55
N VAL A 56 -19.66 -5.60 4.49
CA VAL A 56 -19.86 -7.05 4.70
C VAL A 56 -20.86 -7.38 5.81
N GLY A 57 -21.59 -6.37 6.31
CA GLY A 57 -22.78 -6.55 7.14
C GLY A 57 -22.56 -7.20 8.51
N GLY A 58 -21.35 -7.12 9.07
CA GLY A 58 -21.02 -7.73 10.36
C GLY A 58 -20.84 -9.24 10.31
N VAL A 59 -20.79 -9.82 9.11
CA VAL A 59 -20.69 -11.27 8.87
C VAL A 59 -19.22 -11.66 8.70
N SER A 60 -18.76 -12.65 9.46
CA SER A 60 -17.43 -13.24 9.23
C SER A 60 -17.44 -13.95 7.88
N PRO A 61 -16.44 -13.75 7.02
CA PRO A 61 -16.38 -14.47 5.76
C PRO A 61 -16.28 -15.98 6.02
N PRO A 62 -16.90 -16.84 5.19
CA PRO A 62 -16.64 -18.27 5.22
C PRO A 62 -15.22 -18.57 4.72
N ASP A 63 -14.70 -19.77 5.00
CA ASP A 63 -13.31 -20.13 4.67
C ASP A 63 -13.09 -20.34 3.15
N ASP A 64 -14.17 -20.61 2.43
CA ASP A 64 -14.23 -20.88 0.99
C ASP A 64 -14.78 -19.69 0.17
N LEU A 65 -14.83 -18.50 0.76
CA LEU A 65 -15.28 -17.29 0.05
C LEU A 65 -14.37 -17.01 -1.16
N GLU A 66 -14.93 -17.12 -2.36
CA GLU A 66 -14.27 -16.73 -3.60
C GLU A 66 -14.33 -15.21 -3.79
N LEU A 67 -13.19 -14.60 -4.10
CA LEU A 67 -13.05 -13.15 -4.29
C LEU A 67 -12.58 -12.79 -5.70
N GLU A 68 -12.33 -13.78 -6.55
CA GLU A 68 -11.73 -13.63 -7.88
C GLU A 68 -12.53 -12.71 -8.79
N ASP A 69 -13.85 -12.86 -8.79
CA ASP A 69 -14.75 -12.04 -9.62
C ASP A 69 -14.90 -10.62 -9.05
N LEU A 70 -14.96 -10.47 -7.72
CA LEU A 70 -14.97 -9.17 -7.05
C LEU A 70 -13.69 -8.37 -7.34
N LEU A 71 -12.55 -9.07 -7.37
CA LEU A 71 -11.22 -8.50 -7.56
C LEU A 71 -10.78 -8.46 -9.03
N ASP A 72 -11.63 -8.90 -9.96
CA ASP A 72 -11.29 -9.03 -11.39
C ASP A 72 -9.89 -9.67 -11.60
N THR A 73 -9.60 -10.75 -10.86
CA THR A 73 -8.25 -11.36 -10.95
C THR A 73 -8.05 -12.03 -12.31
N LYS A 74 -9.11 -12.33 -13.06
CA LYS A 74 -8.98 -12.97 -14.38
C LYS A 74 -8.34 -12.02 -15.42
N ALA A 75 -8.58 -10.72 -15.32
CA ALA A 75 -8.04 -9.75 -16.28
C ALA A 75 -6.51 -9.53 -16.16
N ASP A 76 -5.89 -9.93 -15.04
CA ASP A 76 -4.46 -9.65 -14.72
C ASP A 76 -4.04 -8.20 -14.98
N SER A 77 -4.99 -7.31 -14.80
CA SER A 77 -4.90 -5.96 -15.33
C SER A 77 -4.41 -4.95 -14.31
N TYR A 78 -4.05 -5.37 -13.10
CA TYR A 78 -3.70 -4.44 -12.02
C TYR A 78 -2.34 -4.76 -11.41
N ASP A 79 -1.68 -3.72 -10.95
CA ASP A 79 -0.39 -3.78 -10.26
C ASP A 79 -0.55 -3.55 -8.75
N ILE A 80 -1.62 -2.83 -8.38
CA ILE A 80 -1.97 -2.48 -7.01
C ILE A 80 -3.46 -2.72 -6.80
N TYR A 81 -3.79 -3.36 -5.68
CA TYR A 81 -5.15 -3.52 -5.19
C TYR A 81 -5.32 -2.76 -3.88
N VAL A 82 -6.38 -1.97 -3.79
CA VAL A 82 -6.78 -1.24 -2.59
C VAL A 82 -8.20 -1.66 -2.24
N LEU A 83 -8.36 -2.29 -1.09
CA LEU A 83 -9.63 -2.85 -0.65
C LEU A 83 -10.06 -2.20 0.65
N GLY A 84 -11.25 -1.60 0.65
CA GLY A 84 -11.86 -0.96 1.81
C GLY A 84 -13.15 -1.67 2.23
N PHE A 85 -13.17 -2.32 3.39
CA PHE A 85 -14.36 -3.00 3.90
C PHE A 85 -14.98 -2.26 5.09
N GLN A 86 -16.30 -2.32 5.17
CA GLN A 86 -17.08 -1.84 6.31
C GLN A 86 -17.77 -3.02 6.98
N GLU A 87 -18.01 -2.90 8.29
CA GLU A 87 -18.68 -3.91 9.10
C GLU A 87 -17.99 -5.29 9.07
N ILE A 88 -16.65 -5.36 9.08
CA ILE A 88 -15.94 -6.66 9.10
C ILE A 88 -16.07 -7.43 10.43
N VAL A 89 -16.74 -6.85 11.42
CA VAL A 89 -17.07 -7.45 12.71
C VAL A 89 -18.47 -7.01 13.13
N SER A 90 -19.22 -7.89 13.79
CA SER A 90 -20.52 -7.54 14.37
C SER A 90 -20.34 -6.51 15.49
N LEU A 91 -21.25 -5.53 15.58
CA LEU A 91 -21.17 -4.46 16.55
C LEU A 91 -21.75 -4.92 17.89
N ASN A 92 -20.89 -5.42 18.76
CA ASN A 92 -21.19 -5.67 20.16
C ASN A 92 -20.18 -4.96 21.06
N ALA A 93 -20.52 -4.76 22.34
CA ALA A 93 -19.67 -4.02 23.29
C ALA A 93 -18.25 -4.62 23.38
N ARG A 94 -18.10 -5.94 23.21
CA ARG A 94 -16.79 -6.61 23.17
C ARG A 94 -15.95 -6.19 21.96
N ASN A 95 -16.54 -5.99 20.79
CA ASN A 95 -15.83 -5.61 19.57
C ASN A 95 -15.53 -4.10 19.50
N VAL A 96 -16.29 -3.27 20.23
CA VAL A 96 -16.10 -1.82 20.30
C VAL A 96 -15.19 -1.41 21.46
N LEU A 97 -15.36 -2.01 22.65
CA LEU A 97 -14.70 -1.63 23.91
C LEU A 97 -13.79 -2.72 24.48
N GLY A 98 -13.85 -3.95 23.96
CA GLY A 98 -12.99 -5.04 24.40
C GLY A 98 -11.61 -5.01 23.74
N PRO A 99 -10.66 -5.84 24.22
CA PRO A 99 -9.33 -5.91 23.66
C PRO A 99 -9.36 -6.27 22.17
N LYS A 100 -8.63 -5.51 21.35
CA LYS A 100 -8.58 -5.67 19.89
C LYS A 100 -8.12 -7.08 19.50
N LYS A 101 -9.06 -7.96 19.11
CA LYS A 101 -8.75 -9.22 18.42
C LYS A 101 -8.66 -8.96 16.92
N ARG A 102 -7.48 -9.15 16.32
CA ARG A 102 -7.24 -8.99 14.88
C ARG A 102 -7.72 -10.17 14.02
N SER A 103 -8.59 -11.03 14.55
CA SER A 103 -8.99 -12.27 13.88
C SER A 103 -9.67 -12.01 12.53
N ALA A 104 -10.53 -10.98 12.46
CA ALA A 104 -11.24 -10.64 11.23
C ALA A 104 -10.30 -10.12 10.14
N SER A 105 -9.41 -9.16 10.44
CA SER A 105 -8.47 -8.64 9.44
C SER A 105 -7.45 -9.68 8.97
N ILE A 106 -7.02 -10.58 9.85
CA ILE A 106 -6.16 -11.72 9.47
C ILE A 106 -6.89 -12.63 8.49
N LYS A 107 -8.15 -12.98 8.77
CA LYS A 107 -8.95 -13.83 7.88
C LYS A 107 -9.17 -13.19 6.52
N TRP A 108 -9.57 -11.91 6.48
CA TRP A 108 -9.73 -11.17 5.24
C TRP A 108 -8.42 -11.07 4.43
N ASN A 109 -7.29 -10.75 5.07
CA ASN A 109 -5.99 -10.73 4.38
C ASN A 109 -5.62 -12.11 3.81
N SER A 110 -5.95 -13.20 4.50
CA SER A 110 -5.70 -14.55 4.00
C SER A 110 -6.52 -14.84 2.74
N LEU A 111 -7.81 -14.51 2.73
CA LEU A 111 -8.69 -14.71 1.58
C LEU A 111 -8.27 -13.85 0.39
N ILE A 112 -7.96 -12.56 0.62
CA ILE A 112 -7.47 -11.64 -0.42
C ILE A 112 -6.15 -12.15 -0.99
N GLY A 113 -5.19 -12.50 -0.12
CA GLY A 113 -3.90 -13.02 -0.55
C GLY A 113 -4.02 -14.32 -1.33
N GLY A 114 -4.96 -15.18 -0.93
CA GLY A 114 -5.34 -16.38 -1.67
C GLY A 114 -5.82 -16.04 -3.07
N ALA A 115 -6.90 -15.27 -3.20
CA ALA A 115 -7.50 -14.92 -4.49
C ALA A 115 -6.53 -14.22 -5.45
N LEU A 116 -5.69 -13.30 -4.95
CA LEU A 116 -4.70 -12.59 -5.78
C LEU A 116 -3.57 -13.53 -6.28
N ASN A 117 -3.22 -14.56 -5.52
CA ASN A 117 -2.06 -15.42 -5.79
C ASN A 117 -2.41 -16.85 -6.26
N ASN A 118 -3.68 -17.24 -6.29
CA ASN A 118 -4.13 -18.60 -6.65
C ASN A 118 -3.86 -19.00 -8.12
N ARG A 119 -3.28 -18.09 -8.93
CA ARG A 119 -2.93 -18.30 -10.34
C ARG A 119 -1.96 -19.47 -10.57
N GLY A 120 -1.03 -19.70 -9.64
CA GLY A 120 0.03 -20.71 -9.79
C GLY A 120 -0.46 -22.16 -9.85
N ARG A 121 -1.67 -22.45 -9.35
CA ARG A 121 -2.23 -23.82 -9.38
C ARG A 121 -2.90 -24.19 -10.70
N ARG A 122 -3.39 -23.21 -11.46
CA ARG A 122 -4.23 -23.46 -12.65
C ARG A 122 -3.43 -23.63 -13.95
N GLN A 123 -2.23 -23.06 -14.05
CA GLN A 123 -1.37 -23.18 -15.23
C GLN A 123 -0.42 -24.40 -15.21
N VAL A 124 -0.16 -25.01 -14.05
CA VAL A 124 0.77 -26.16 -13.93
C VAL A 124 0.06 -27.51 -14.19
N GLY A 125 -1.25 -27.51 -14.41
CA GLY A 125 -2.03 -28.72 -14.71
C GLY A 125 -1.90 -29.24 -16.16
N GLY A 126 -1.15 -28.55 -17.02
CA GLY A 126 -0.97 -28.96 -18.42
C GLY A 126 0.35 -28.45 -18.97
N GLU A 127 1.43 -29.16 -18.67
CA GLU A 127 2.55 -29.49 -19.59
C GLU A 127 3.74 -30.02 -18.79
N ALA A 128 4.12 -31.25 -19.13
CA ALA A 128 5.23 -31.94 -18.53
C ALA A 128 6.58 -31.34 -18.98
N MET A 129 7.49 -31.23 -18.01
CA MET A 129 8.94 -31.41 -18.13
C MET A 129 9.70 -30.55 -19.17
N SER A 130 10.29 -29.45 -18.69
CA SER A 130 11.56 -28.92 -19.22
C SER A 130 12.49 -28.58 -18.05
N ARG A 131 13.46 -29.46 -17.79
CA ARG A 131 14.52 -29.26 -16.79
C ARG A 131 15.62 -28.42 -17.42
N GLY A 132 15.71 -27.15 -17.03
CA GLY A 132 16.77 -26.23 -17.45
C GLY A 132 16.41 -24.73 -17.39
N ARG A 133 15.13 -24.39 -17.24
CA ARG A 133 14.59 -23.01 -17.25
C ARG A 133 13.98 -22.59 -15.91
N GLY A 134 14.41 -23.22 -14.81
CA GLY A 134 13.75 -23.15 -13.50
C GLY A 134 13.90 -21.81 -12.79
N ASP A 135 15.09 -21.22 -12.81
CA ASP A 135 15.41 -20.09 -11.92
C ASP A 135 14.80 -18.77 -12.41
N GLU A 136 14.88 -18.49 -13.71
CA GLU A 136 14.30 -17.28 -14.29
C GLU A 136 12.76 -17.30 -14.23
N ALA A 137 12.14 -18.46 -14.51
CA ALA A 137 10.70 -18.63 -14.41
C ALA A 137 10.20 -18.49 -12.96
N ALA A 138 10.93 -19.04 -12.00
CA ALA A 138 10.63 -18.87 -10.58
C ALA A 138 10.75 -17.42 -10.12
N LEU A 139 11.78 -16.69 -10.59
CA LEU A 139 11.96 -15.26 -10.30
C LEU A 139 10.84 -14.40 -10.89
N LEU A 140 10.44 -14.66 -12.15
CA LEU A 140 9.33 -13.95 -12.79
C LEU A 140 8.00 -14.26 -12.08
N GLN A 141 7.80 -15.51 -11.66
CA GLN A 141 6.63 -15.92 -10.89
C GLN A 141 6.58 -15.20 -9.53
N GLU A 142 7.66 -15.20 -8.76
CA GLU A 142 7.76 -14.47 -7.48
C GLU A 142 7.55 -12.96 -7.65
N GLN A 143 8.09 -12.37 -8.72
CA GLN A 143 7.88 -10.95 -9.03
C GLN A 143 6.42 -10.63 -9.37
N GLY A 144 5.70 -11.58 -9.97
CA GLY A 144 4.28 -11.46 -10.33
C GLY A 144 3.32 -11.65 -9.15
N MET A 145 3.75 -12.27 -8.05
CA MET A 145 2.93 -12.47 -6.84
C MET A 145 2.55 -11.15 -6.17
N PHE A 146 1.38 -11.09 -5.55
CA PHE A 146 0.94 -9.95 -4.75
C PHE A 146 1.34 -10.11 -3.28
N ARG A 147 1.89 -9.04 -2.72
CA ARG A 147 2.27 -8.93 -1.31
C ARG A 147 1.48 -7.80 -0.65
N CYS A 148 1.02 -8.03 0.58
CA CYS A 148 0.40 -7.00 1.39
C CYS A 148 1.41 -5.88 1.66
N VAL A 149 1.12 -4.67 1.16
CA VAL A 149 1.86 -3.46 1.46
C VAL A 149 1.56 -3.03 2.89
N MET A 150 0.27 -2.96 3.22
CA MET A 150 -0.23 -2.51 4.52
C MET A 150 -1.69 -2.89 4.68
N SER A 151 -2.08 -3.23 5.91
CA SER A 151 -3.49 -3.40 6.27
C SER A 151 -3.78 -2.83 7.64
N LYS A 152 -4.97 -2.26 7.81
CA LYS A 152 -5.41 -1.65 9.07
C LYS A 152 -6.89 -1.88 9.29
N GLN A 153 -7.24 -2.25 10.52
CA GLN A 153 -8.61 -2.28 11.02
C GLN A 153 -8.83 -1.20 12.08
N MET A 154 -9.96 -0.49 11.99
CA MET A 154 -10.53 0.37 13.03
C MET A 154 -11.99 -0.05 13.27
N VAL A 155 -12.26 -0.71 14.41
CA VAL A 155 -13.57 -1.29 14.73
C VAL A 155 -14.06 -2.17 13.57
N GLY A 156 -15.09 -1.75 12.82
CA GLY A 156 -15.62 -2.46 11.65
C GLY A 156 -15.06 -2.01 10.30
N ILE A 157 -14.23 -0.97 10.25
CA ILE A 157 -13.64 -0.47 9.01
C ILE A 157 -12.27 -1.13 8.82
N PHE A 158 -12.00 -1.61 7.62
CA PHE A 158 -10.77 -2.30 7.27
C PHE A 158 -10.24 -1.85 5.92
N VAL A 159 -8.94 -1.58 5.83
CA VAL A 159 -8.25 -1.30 4.57
C VAL A 159 -7.12 -2.30 4.40
N SER A 160 -6.97 -2.83 3.18
CA SER A 160 -5.85 -3.68 2.79
C SER A 160 -5.32 -3.26 1.42
N VAL A 161 -4.02 -2.97 1.36
CA VAL A 161 -3.31 -2.56 0.14
C VAL A 161 -2.35 -3.66 -0.25
N TRP A 162 -2.44 -4.13 -1.49
CA TRP A 162 -1.59 -5.16 -2.07
C TRP A 162 -0.92 -4.65 -3.33
N ALA A 163 0.33 -5.02 -3.55
CA ALA A 163 1.05 -4.71 -4.77
C ALA A 163 1.85 -5.92 -5.22
N ARG A 164 2.15 -6.02 -6.51
CA ARG A 164 3.09 -7.03 -7.03
C ARG A 164 4.42 -6.97 -6.27
N SER A 165 5.05 -8.11 -6.01
CA SER A 165 6.32 -8.22 -5.30
C SER A 165 7.39 -7.34 -5.95
N GLY A 166 7.43 -7.33 -7.28
CA GLY A 166 8.34 -6.49 -8.05
C GLY A 166 8.10 -4.98 -7.86
N LEU A 167 6.87 -4.57 -7.54
CA LEU A 167 6.49 -3.18 -7.28
C LEU A 167 6.63 -2.80 -5.80
N ARG A 168 6.37 -3.74 -4.89
CA ARG A 168 6.37 -3.56 -3.43
C ARG A 168 7.67 -2.94 -2.90
N ARG A 169 8.82 -3.25 -3.52
CA ARG A 169 10.14 -2.70 -3.16
C ARG A 169 10.28 -1.19 -3.39
N HIS A 170 9.44 -0.62 -4.25
CA HIS A 170 9.42 0.82 -4.55
C HIS A 170 8.43 1.59 -3.69
N VAL A 171 7.68 0.91 -2.82
CA VAL A 171 6.76 1.54 -1.88
C VAL A 171 7.50 1.95 -0.61
N SER A 172 7.43 3.23 -0.26
CA SER A 172 8.03 3.83 0.93
C SER A 172 7.04 4.74 1.66
N HIS A 173 7.41 5.23 2.86
CA HIS A 173 6.63 6.22 3.63
C HIS A 173 5.17 5.83 3.86
N ALA A 174 4.95 4.53 4.03
CA ALA A 174 3.64 3.94 4.23
C ALA A 174 3.14 4.32 5.63
N ALA A 175 2.00 5.00 5.73
CA ALA A 175 1.42 5.45 6.99
C ALA A 175 -0.10 5.33 6.98
N VAL A 176 -0.70 5.35 8.19
CA VAL A 176 -2.14 5.17 8.39
C VAL A 176 -2.69 6.24 9.34
N SER A 177 -3.86 6.76 9.01
CA SER A 177 -4.70 7.57 9.90
C SER A 177 -6.00 6.84 10.18
N CYS A 178 -6.53 6.97 11.40
CA CYS A 178 -7.80 6.40 11.80
C CYS A 178 -8.62 7.49 12.48
N VAL A 179 -9.75 7.87 11.90
CA VAL A 179 -10.63 8.93 12.44
C VAL A 179 -11.99 8.33 12.75
N GLY A 180 -12.36 8.28 14.02
CA GLY A 180 -13.72 7.91 14.44
C GLY A 180 -14.68 9.08 14.27
N ALA A 181 -15.88 8.80 13.73
CA ALA A 181 -16.97 9.77 13.52
C ALA A 181 -18.31 9.30 14.14
N GLY A 182 -18.30 8.22 14.93
CA GLY A 182 -19.51 7.72 15.61
C GLY A 182 -19.95 8.56 16.82
N VAL A 183 -20.67 7.94 17.76
CA VAL A 183 -21.10 8.49 19.05
C VAL A 183 -20.04 9.43 19.68
N LEU A 184 -20.47 10.66 20.00
CA LEU A 184 -19.64 11.76 20.52
C LEU A 184 -18.50 12.23 19.59
N GLY A 185 -18.58 11.96 18.29
CA GLY A 185 -17.57 12.33 17.30
C GLY A 185 -16.23 11.60 17.46
N ARG A 186 -16.18 10.56 18.30
CA ARG A 186 -14.93 9.86 18.68
C ARG A 186 -15.09 8.34 18.79
N LEU A 187 -16.23 7.82 19.26
CA LEU A 187 -16.47 6.38 19.40
C LEU A 187 -17.42 5.87 18.32
N GLY A 188 -17.01 4.89 17.50
CA GLY A 188 -18.00 4.05 16.84
C GLY A 188 -17.57 3.41 15.53
N ASN A 189 -18.46 2.56 15.05
CA ASN A 189 -18.49 1.91 13.74
C ASN A 189 -18.44 2.86 12.53
N LYS A 190 -18.54 4.17 12.76
CA LYS A 190 -18.47 5.22 11.73
C LYS A 190 -17.16 6.00 11.82
N GLY A 191 -16.65 6.43 10.68
CA GLY A 191 -15.36 7.08 10.56
C GLY A 191 -14.61 6.68 9.30
N ALA A 192 -13.29 6.76 9.33
CA ALA A 192 -12.44 6.34 8.22
C ALA A 192 -11.12 5.71 8.67
N VAL A 193 -10.62 4.83 7.80
CA VAL A 193 -9.22 4.40 7.79
C VAL A 193 -8.59 4.94 6.50
N SER A 194 -7.57 5.77 6.67
CA SER A 194 -6.83 6.39 5.57
C SER A 194 -5.44 5.78 5.50
N VAL A 195 -4.99 5.39 4.31
CA VAL A 195 -3.65 4.83 4.06
C VAL A 195 -2.94 5.71 3.05
N ARG A 196 -1.71 6.12 3.38
CA ARG A 196 -0.82 6.78 2.42
C ARG A 196 0.44 5.97 2.17
N PHE A 197 1.04 6.17 1.01
CA PHE A 197 2.40 5.72 0.72
C PHE A 197 2.98 6.53 -0.45
N LEU A 198 4.31 6.50 -0.58
CA LEU A 198 5.02 6.92 -1.78
C LEU A 198 5.33 5.68 -2.61
N LEU A 199 5.05 5.74 -3.91
CA LEU A 199 5.52 4.78 -4.89
C LEU A 199 6.50 5.48 -5.81
N HIS A 200 7.77 5.07 -5.74
CA HIS A 200 8.87 5.85 -6.30
C HIS A 200 8.86 7.28 -5.72
N GLY A 201 8.51 8.29 -6.54
CA GLY A 201 8.33 9.68 -6.12
C GLY A 201 6.87 10.16 -6.05
N THR A 202 5.89 9.31 -6.36
CA THR A 202 4.47 9.70 -6.43
C THR A 202 3.74 9.32 -5.15
N SER A 203 3.03 10.28 -4.53
CA SER A 203 2.22 10.04 -3.33
C SER A 203 0.81 9.55 -3.65
N PHE A 204 0.40 8.49 -2.96
CA PHE A 204 -0.97 7.99 -2.97
C PHE A 204 -1.59 8.11 -1.58
N CYS A 205 -2.88 8.43 -1.54
CA CYS A 205 -3.70 8.39 -0.33
C CYS A 205 -5.06 7.78 -0.66
N PHE A 206 -5.42 6.72 0.05
CA PHE A 206 -6.70 6.04 -0.08
C PHE A 206 -7.46 6.13 1.23
N VAL A 207 -8.74 6.49 1.16
CA VAL A 207 -9.59 6.69 2.33
C VAL A 207 -10.80 5.79 2.22
N CYS A 208 -10.94 4.85 3.16
CA CYS A 208 -12.14 4.03 3.30
C CYS A 208 -13.01 4.60 4.42
N CYS A 209 -14.19 5.08 4.06
CA CYS A 209 -15.15 5.68 4.99
C CYS A 209 -16.32 4.74 5.29
N HIS A 210 -16.87 4.88 6.49
CA HIS A 210 -18.20 4.41 6.86
C HIS A 210 -18.90 5.58 7.54
N LEU A 211 -19.75 6.30 6.80
CA LEU A 211 -20.41 7.52 7.27
C LEU A 211 -21.78 7.22 7.89
N ALA A 212 -22.39 8.20 8.55
CA ALA A 212 -23.75 8.14 9.09
C ALA A 212 -24.76 7.50 8.12
N SER A 213 -25.52 6.54 8.62
CA SER A 213 -26.59 5.84 7.90
C SER A 213 -27.94 6.54 8.11
N GLY A 214 -28.92 6.21 7.26
CA GLY A 214 -30.28 6.74 7.36
C GLY A 214 -30.68 7.57 6.13
N SER A 215 -31.99 7.64 5.90
CA SER A 215 -32.62 8.27 4.73
C SER A 215 -33.43 9.53 5.07
N GLU A 216 -33.44 9.94 6.33
CA GLU A 216 -34.18 11.12 6.78
C GLU A 216 -33.47 12.41 6.35
N GLY A 217 -34.21 13.52 6.28
CA GLY A 217 -33.69 14.81 5.83
C GLY A 217 -32.48 15.32 6.61
N GLY A 218 -32.32 14.93 7.88
CA GLY A 218 -31.17 15.27 8.73
C GLY A 218 -29.93 14.40 8.50
N ASP A 219 -30.07 13.19 7.95
CA ASP A 219 -28.97 12.22 7.86
C ASP A 219 -27.90 12.64 6.85
N ALA A 220 -28.29 13.39 5.82
CA ALA A 220 -27.34 13.99 4.88
C ALA A 220 -26.40 14.99 5.57
N LEU A 221 -26.92 15.77 6.53
CA LEU A 221 -26.10 16.71 7.30
C LEU A 221 -25.11 15.97 8.21
N LEU A 222 -25.53 14.85 8.80
CA LEU A 222 -24.64 13.98 9.59
C LEU A 222 -23.54 13.37 8.72
N ARG A 223 -23.85 12.87 7.52
CA ARG A 223 -22.83 12.38 6.57
C ARG A 223 -21.83 13.45 6.16
N ASN A 224 -22.31 14.67 5.92
CA ASN A 224 -21.44 15.80 5.58
C ASN A 224 -20.54 16.19 6.77
N ALA A 225 -21.07 16.18 7.99
CA ALA A 225 -20.31 16.43 9.21
C ALA A 225 -19.23 15.35 9.44
N ASP A 226 -19.56 14.07 9.22
CA ASP A 226 -18.58 12.98 9.27
C ASP A 226 -17.45 13.19 8.26
N ALA A 227 -17.80 13.49 7.01
CA ALA A 227 -16.82 13.72 5.94
C ALA A 227 -15.90 14.91 6.26
N ALA A 228 -16.45 16.03 6.76
CA ALA A 228 -15.67 17.19 7.17
C ALA A 228 -14.75 16.88 8.37
N SER A 229 -15.22 16.11 9.35
CA SER A 229 -14.43 15.65 10.49
C SER A 229 -13.29 14.72 10.06
N ILE A 230 -13.57 13.77 9.17
CA ILE A 230 -12.57 12.87 8.59
C ILE A 230 -11.50 13.65 7.83
N LEU A 231 -11.91 14.61 7.00
CA LEU A 231 -10.98 15.41 6.20
C LEU A 231 -10.06 16.26 7.10
N SER A 232 -10.61 16.94 8.11
CA SER A 232 -9.84 17.82 8.99
C SER A 232 -8.91 17.08 9.96
N ARG A 233 -9.29 15.87 10.40
CA ARG A 233 -8.54 15.09 11.39
C ARG A 233 -7.62 14.03 10.78
N THR A 234 -7.73 13.75 9.48
CA THR A 234 -6.81 12.81 8.82
C THR A 234 -5.40 13.39 8.80
N SER A 235 -4.50 12.78 9.57
CA SER A 235 -3.10 13.16 9.62
C SER A 235 -2.19 11.93 9.60
N PHE A 236 -1.04 12.08 8.96
CA PHE A 236 -0.02 11.04 8.83
C PHE A 236 1.26 11.54 9.49
N ASN A 237 1.22 11.74 10.80
CA ASN A 237 2.41 12.07 11.59
C ASN A 237 3.35 10.87 11.53
N GLY A 238 4.57 11.08 11.02
CA GLY A 238 5.53 10.01 10.79
C GLY A 238 5.94 9.33 12.09
N GLN A 239 5.60 8.05 12.26
CA GLN A 239 6.46 7.15 13.03
C GLN A 239 7.71 6.93 12.17
N GLY A 240 8.73 7.75 12.41
CA GLY A 240 9.94 7.83 11.61
C GLY A 240 10.89 6.65 11.81
N GLY A 241 11.69 6.37 10.78
CA GLY A 241 13.00 5.75 10.93
C GLY A 241 14.09 6.82 10.78
N GLY A 242 14.93 6.98 11.81
CA GLY A 242 16.29 7.52 11.72
C GLY A 242 16.58 8.84 12.45
N GLY A 243 17.24 8.77 13.62
CA GLY A 243 18.38 9.66 13.92
C GLY A 243 18.31 10.68 15.07
N GLY A 244 17.23 10.77 15.86
CA GLY A 244 17.17 11.63 17.05
C GLY A 244 17.02 10.79 18.32
N ALA A 245 17.68 11.20 19.41
CA ALA A 245 17.56 10.56 20.73
C ALA A 245 16.08 10.28 21.07
N PRO A 246 15.78 9.13 21.71
CA PRO A 246 14.40 8.77 21.99
C PRO A 246 13.75 9.88 22.83
N PRO A 247 12.57 10.41 22.43
CA PRO A 247 11.79 11.19 23.35
C PRO A 247 11.47 10.31 24.58
N PRO A 248 11.43 10.87 25.79
CA PRO A 248 11.13 10.09 26.99
C PRO A 248 9.84 9.30 26.75
N GLU A 249 9.86 8.01 27.06
CA GLU A 249 8.71 7.11 26.88
C GLU A 249 7.50 7.69 27.62
N GLU A 250 6.62 8.37 26.89
CA GLU A 250 5.30 8.64 27.42
C GLU A 250 4.55 7.31 27.48
N PRO A 251 4.08 6.91 28.67
CA PRO A 251 3.46 5.61 28.84
C PRO A 251 2.21 5.52 27.96
N LEU A 252 2.08 4.38 27.28
CA LEU A 252 0.91 4.06 26.46
C LEU A 252 -0.37 4.34 27.26
N PRO A 253 -1.34 5.09 26.70
CA PRO A 253 -2.56 5.47 27.39
C PRO A 253 -3.34 4.21 27.78
N LYS A 254 -3.68 4.11 29.06
CA LYS A 254 -4.31 2.91 29.65
C LYS A 254 -5.83 3.07 29.73
N LYS A 255 -6.35 4.29 29.56
CA LYS A 255 -7.77 4.62 29.62
C LYS A 255 -8.16 5.59 28.50
N ILE A 256 -9.44 5.58 28.16
CA ILE A 256 -9.98 6.34 27.00
C ILE A 256 -9.92 7.87 27.19
N LEU A 257 -9.76 8.33 28.43
CA LEU A 257 -9.62 9.75 28.78
C LEU A 257 -8.17 10.26 28.63
N ASP A 258 -7.20 9.37 28.40
CA ASP A 258 -5.78 9.72 28.27
C ASP A 258 -5.43 10.21 26.84
N HIS A 259 -6.42 10.72 26.10
CA HIS A 259 -6.33 11.11 24.69
C HIS A 259 -6.85 12.54 24.43
N GLU A 260 -6.69 13.46 25.39
CA GLU A 260 -6.95 14.89 25.13
C GLU A 260 -5.84 15.54 24.30
#